data_AF-M7SQZ6-F1
#
_entry.id   AF-M7SQZ6-F1
#
_cell.length_a   1.000
_cell.length_b   1.000
_cell.length_c   1.000
_cell.angle_alpha   90.00
_cell.angle_beta   90.00
_cell.angle_gamma   90.00
#
_symmetry.space_group_name_H-M   'P 1'
#
loop_
_entity.id
_entity.type
_entity.pdbx_description
1 polymer ?
#
loop_
_entity_poly.entity_id
_entity_poly.type
_entity_poly.pdbx_seq_one_letter_code
_entity_poly.pdbx_strand_id
1 'polypeptide(L)'
;MGSSDKKKKEKKKDFQKPKLKKVLPIMSDAYGPVRGRLLKLLQALPADEIRPHVEKIILYIRGAMTNISQEIKDDGLNYMEWLLDVAGDNLVSSAGCWVKPLKDFMSVLGWTIRVAPTVPGKSGWTSAPRTTFGAKKYGQSFPRQMSVLAKFLEYGFKPEMDRPWSSNDLFDSISRVPRTPDPFGYLGLFKPPRDEDGEVYRNREDRQDIFQKRFGEAVELGVEMAKKEGGAAGRAASVLDQVLRNGLGPYERGSRLDDDDEHLWNGYII
;
A
#
# COMPACT_ATOMS: atom_id res chain seq x y z
N MET A 1 7.39 26.61 -35.60
CA MET A 1 6.18 26.47 -34.75
C MET A 1 6.41 25.73 -33.40
N GLY A 2 7.63 25.39 -32.96
CA GLY A 2 7.84 24.51 -31.77
C GLY A 2 8.20 25.17 -30.43
N SER A 3 8.30 26.50 -30.33
CA SER A 3 8.83 27.17 -29.12
C SER A 3 7.75 27.50 -28.08
N SER A 4 6.52 27.80 -28.50
CA SER A 4 5.41 28.20 -27.60
C SER A 4 4.85 27.01 -26.82
N ASP A 5 4.65 25.86 -27.47
CA ASP A 5 4.11 24.65 -26.82
C ASP A 5 5.10 24.03 -25.83
N LYS A 6 6.40 24.16 -26.09
CA LYS A 6 7.47 23.70 -25.19
C LYS A 6 7.48 24.54 -23.90
N LYS A 7 7.40 25.87 -24.03
CA LYS A 7 7.26 26.81 -22.89
C LYS A 7 5.98 26.60 -22.09
N LYS A 8 4.87 26.22 -22.74
CA LYS A 8 3.59 25.93 -22.08
C LYS A 8 3.65 24.61 -21.30
N LYS A 9 4.35 23.59 -21.83
CA LYS A 9 4.62 22.32 -21.14
C LYS A 9 5.60 22.49 -19.98
N GLU A 10 6.64 23.31 -20.13
CA GLU A 10 7.58 23.65 -19.04
C GLU A 10 6.90 24.42 -17.91
N LYS A 11 6.12 25.47 -18.24
CA LYS A 11 5.37 26.24 -17.22
C LYS A 11 4.34 25.40 -16.47
N LYS A 12 3.71 24.41 -17.10
CA LYS A 12 2.85 23.44 -16.39
C LYS A 12 3.68 22.63 -15.38
N LYS A 13 4.75 21.98 -15.84
CA LYS A 13 5.66 21.18 -15.01
C LYS A 13 6.24 21.96 -13.82
N ASP A 14 6.59 23.22 -14.00
CA ASP A 14 7.15 24.08 -12.94
C ASP A 14 6.09 24.57 -11.93
N PHE A 15 4.83 24.70 -12.33
CA PHE A 15 3.75 25.13 -11.42
C PHE A 15 3.30 24.03 -10.44
N GLN A 16 3.55 22.75 -10.77
CA GLN A 16 3.02 21.60 -10.05
C GLN A 16 3.93 21.08 -8.92
N LYS A 17 5.26 21.11 -9.08
CA LYS A 17 6.22 20.55 -8.10
C LYS A 17 6.17 21.19 -6.68
N PRO A 18 6.02 22.52 -6.50
CA PRO A 18 5.98 23.13 -5.16
C PRO A 18 4.60 23.08 -4.48
N LYS A 19 3.53 22.74 -5.22
CA LYS A 19 2.15 22.87 -4.74
C LYS A 19 1.56 21.60 -4.13
N LEU A 20 1.93 20.42 -4.64
CA LEU A 20 1.40 19.16 -4.10
C LEU A 20 1.69 19.05 -2.59
N LYS A 21 2.93 19.35 -2.17
CA LYS A 21 3.33 19.35 -0.76
C LYS A 21 2.46 20.23 0.15
N LYS A 22 1.89 21.32 -0.38
CA LYS A 22 1.08 22.28 0.36
C LYS A 22 -0.39 21.86 0.46
N VAL A 23 -0.89 21.08 -0.50
CA VAL A 23 -2.31 20.68 -0.54
C VAL A 23 -2.58 19.34 0.11
N LEU A 24 -1.57 18.45 0.25
CA LEU A 24 -1.78 17.13 0.87
C LEU A 24 -2.30 17.17 2.33
N PRO A 25 -1.85 18.09 3.21
CA PRO A 25 -2.41 18.19 4.56
C PRO A 25 -3.93 18.45 4.61
N ILE A 26 -4.50 19.03 3.54
CA ILE A 26 -5.93 19.34 3.41
C ILE A 26 -6.77 18.06 3.32
N MET A 27 -6.18 16.88 3.09
CA MET A 27 -6.88 15.59 3.13
C MET A 27 -7.56 15.33 4.49
N SER A 28 -7.06 15.92 5.58
CA SER A 28 -7.65 15.84 6.92
C SER A 28 -8.34 17.13 7.37
N ASP A 29 -8.73 18.00 6.43
CA ASP A 29 -9.44 19.24 6.74
C ASP A 29 -10.81 18.97 7.38
N ALA A 30 -11.24 19.86 8.28
CA ALA A 30 -12.53 19.72 8.97
C ALA A 30 -13.73 19.83 8.02
N TYR A 31 -13.61 20.60 6.93
CA TYR A 31 -14.72 20.86 6.00
C TYR A 31 -14.76 19.84 4.86
N GLY A 32 -15.82 19.01 4.84
CA GLY A 32 -16.06 18.02 3.78
C GLY A 32 -16.00 18.56 2.35
N PRO A 33 -16.60 19.73 2.02
CA PRO A 33 -16.52 20.29 0.67
C PRO A 33 -15.09 20.61 0.22
N VAL A 34 -14.20 21.01 1.14
CA VAL A 34 -12.80 21.29 0.84
C VAL A 34 -12.09 20.00 0.45
N ARG A 35 -12.30 18.92 1.21
CA ARG A 35 -11.78 17.58 0.91
C ARG A 35 -12.30 17.06 -0.44
N GLY A 36 -13.60 17.17 -0.70
CA GLY A 36 -14.18 16.77 -1.98
C GLY A 36 -13.63 17.56 -3.18
N ARG A 37 -13.34 18.86 -3.02
CA ARG A 37 -12.70 19.67 -4.07
C ARG A 37 -11.22 19.34 -4.25
N LEU A 38 -10.51 19.02 -3.17
CA LEU A 38 -9.13 18.53 -3.23
C LEU A 38 -9.05 17.24 -4.05
N LEU A 39 -9.93 16.27 -3.80
CA LEU A 39 -9.95 15.02 -4.56
C LEU A 39 -10.13 15.28 -6.07
N LYS A 40 -11.06 16.17 -6.45
CA LYS A 40 -11.26 16.57 -7.86
C LYS A 40 -10.02 17.23 -8.45
N LEU A 41 -9.32 18.07 -7.68
CA LEU A 41 -8.06 18.67 -8.11
C LEU A 41 -6.99 17.60 -8.35
N LEU A 42 -6.85 16.63 -7.44
CA LEU A 42 -5.90 15.54 -7.55
C LEU A 42 -6.20 14.64 -8.76
N GLN A 43 -7.47 14.35 -9.02
CA GLN A 43 -7.94 13.61 -10.20
C GLN A 43 -7.66 14.32 -11.52
N ALA A 44 -7.56 15.66 -11.52
CA ALA A 44 -7.24 16.44 -12.71
C ALA A 44 -5.74 16.46 -13.05
N LEU A 45 -4.87 15.95 -12.17
CA LEU A 45 -3.43 15.89 -12.40
C LEU A 45 -3.06 14.66 -13.24
N PRO A 46 -2.08 14.76 -14.14
CA PRO A 46 -1.64 13.63 -14.95
C PRO A 46 -0.92 12.59 -14.09
N ALA A 47 -1.14 11.30 -14.40
CA ALA A 47 -0.59 10.19 -13.63
C ALA A 47 0.94 10.24 -13.47
N ASP A 48 1.64 10.64 -14.54
CA ASP A 48 3.11 10.74 -14.55
C ASP A 48 3.67 11.76 -13.54
N GLU A 49 2.86 12.73 -13.12
CA GLU A 49 3.25 13.68 -12.07
C GLU A 49 2.93 13.18 -10.66
N ILE A 50 2.01 12.22 -10.53
CA ILE A 50 1.63 11.63 -9.23
C ILE A 50 2.59 10.50 -8.83
N ARG A 51 2.98 9.66 -9.79
CA ARG A 51 3.87 8.50 -9.57
C ARG A 51 5.16 8.81 -8.78
N PRO A 52 5.87 9.94 -9.01
CA PRO A 52 7.06 10.30 -8.21
C PRO A 52 6.79 10.67 -6.76
N HIS A 53 5.52 10.82 -6.38
CA HIS A 53 5.12 11.38 -5.10
C HIS A 53 4.31 10.40 -4.24
N VAL A 54 4.16 9.14 -4.66
CA VAL A 54 3.38 8.12 -3.95
C VAL A 54 3.78 7.96 -2.49
N GLU A 55 5.08 7.88 -2.18
CA GLU A 55 5.62 7.78 -0.80
C GLU A 55 5.18 8.95 0.06
N LYS A 56 5.06 10.16 -0.51
CA LYS A 56 4.62 11.34 0.24
C LYS A 56 3.10 11.40 0.36
N ILE A 57 2.38 11.11 -0.73
CA ILE A 57 0.92 11.18 -0.77
C ILE A 57 0.32 10.18 0.23
N ILE A 58 0.83 8.94 0.24
CA ILE A 58 0.30 7.86 1.07
C ILE A 58 0.38 8.22 2.56
N LEU A 59 1.39 8.97 3.02
CA LEU A 59 1.48 9.41 4.42
C LEU A 59 0.25 10.19 4.88
N TYR A 60 -0.26 11.08 4.02
CA TYR A 60 -1.44 11.90 4.34
C TYR A 60 -2.74 11.10 4.19
N ILE A 61 -2.81 10.18 3.22
CA ILE A 61 -3.96 9.27 3.08
C ILE A 61 -4.09 8.38 4.31
N ARG A 62 -2.99 7.81 4.78
CA ARG A 62 -2.94 6.98 5.99
C ARG A 62 -3.39 7.75 7.23
N GLY A 63 -2.92 8.99 7.38
CA GLY A 63 -3.39 9.90 8.43
C GLY A 63 -4.89 10.20 8.35
N ALA A 64 -5.46 10.34 7.15
CA ALA A 64 -6.90 10.52 6.96
C ALA A 64 -7.69 9.23 7.29
N MET A 65 -7.25 8.06 6.82
CA MET A 65 -7.88 6.76 7.07
C MET A 65 -7.94 6.39 8.57
N THR A 66 -6.96 6.86 9.35
CA THR A 66 -6.85 6.60 10.80
C THR A 66 -7.29 7.79 11.65
N ASN A 67 -7.88 8.83 11.04
CA ASN A 67 -8.35 10.03 11.74
C ASN A 67 -9.48 9.69 12.72
N ILE A 68 -9.67 10.46 13.79
CA ILE A 68 -10.77 10.24 14.74
C ILE A 68 -12.16 10.48 14.12
N SER A 69 -12.27 11.40 13.16
CA SER A 69 -13.52 11.72 12.47
C SER A 69 -13.85 10.69 11.40
N GLN A 70 -15.01 10.04 11.51
CA GLN A 70 -15.46 9.03 10.55
C GLN A 70 -15.59 9.57 9.12
N GLU A 71 -16.05 10.81 8.95
CA GLU A 71 -16.14 11.44 7.62
C GLU A 71 -14.76 11.60 6.97
N ILE A 72 -13.73 11.93 7.76
CA ILE A 72 -12.36 12.03 7.26
C ILE A 72 -11.80 10.65 6.93
N LYS A 73 -12.12 9.61 7.72
CA LYS A 73 -11.74 8.23 7.40
C LYS A 73 -12.33 7.78 6.06
N ASP A 74 -13.62 8.06 5.85
CA ASP A 74 -14.33 7.70 4.63
C ASP A 74 -13.76 8.44 3.40
N ASP A 75 -13.39 9.71 3.56
CA ASP A 75 -12.64 10.44 2.53
C ASP A 75 -11.21 9.94 2.34
N GLY A 76 -10.55 9.46 3.39
CA GLY A 76 -9.28 8.75 3.32
C GLY A 76 -9.32 7.57 2.35
N LEU A 77 -10.42 6.79 2.38
CA LEU A 77 -10.64 5.69 1.43
C LEU A 77 -10.84 6.20 -0.01
N ASN A 78 -11.52 7.33 -0.22
CA ASN A 78 -11.64 7.95 -1.54
C ASN A 78 -10.25 8.29 -2.12
N TYR A 79 -9.36 8.85 -1.30
CA TYR A 79 -8.00 9.18 -1.74
C TYR A 79 -7.15 7.94 -2.00
N MET A 80 -7.25 6.90 -1.15
CA MET A 80 -6.55 5.63 -1.35
C MET A 80 -6.96 4.98 -2.68
N GLU A 81 -8.27 4.91 -2.94
CA GLU A 81 -8.82 4.35 -4.16
C GLU A 81 -8.33 5.09 -5.41
N TRP A 82 -8.33 6.44 -5.36
CA TRP A 82 -7.76 7.28 -6.42
C TRP A 82 -6.27 7.02 -6.63
N LEU A 83 -5.48 6.91 -5.56
CA LEU A 83 -4.04 6.68 -5.69
C LEU A 83 -3.74 5.32 -6.33
N LEU A 84 -4.53 4.30 -5.99
CA LEU A 84 -4.46 2.98 -6.61
C LEU A 84 -4.79 3.05 -8.11
N ASP A 85 -5.80 3.81 -8.53
CA ASP A 85 -6.16 3.97 -9.94
C ASP A 85 -5.05 4.63 -10.77
N VAL A 86 -4.37 5.62 -10.18
CA VAL A 86 -3.39 6.43 -10.90
C VAL A 86 -1.98 5.84 -10.86
N ALA A 87 -1.62 5.19 -9.75
CA ALA A 87 -0.24 4.80 -9.44
C ALA A 87 -0.14 3.52 -8.60
N GLY A 88 -1.09 2.58 -8.69
CA GLY A 88 -1.12 1.36 -7.87
C GLY A 88 0.16 0.52 -7.93
N ASP A 89 0.68 0.22 -9.13
CA ASP A 89 1.93 -0.55 -9.30
C ASP A 89 3.13 0.16 -8.63
N ASN A 90 3.17 1.49 -8.71
CA ASN A 90 4.22 2.29 -8.08
C ASN A 90 4.04 2.36 -6.56
N LEU A 91 2.80 2.43 -6.08
CA LEU A 91 2.49 2.50 -4.66
C LEU A 91 3.00 1.25 -3.95
N VAL A 92 2.57 0.05 -4.37
CA VAL A 92 2.93 -1.20 -3.67
C VAL A 92 4.42 -1.54 -3.74
N SER A 93 5.14 -0.98 -4.71
CA SER A 93 6.58 -1.21 -4.92
C SER A 93 7.47 -0.12 -4.29
N SER A 94 6.90 0.89 -3.64
CA SER A 94 7.63 2.01 -3.01
C SER A 94 7.90 1.77 -1.53
N ALA A 95 8.88 2.49 -0.97
CA ALA A 95 9.33 2.29 0.40
C ALA A 95 8.20 2.55 1.42
N GLY A 96 7.98 1.61 2.33
CA GLY A 96 6.97 1.73 3.39
C GLY A 96 5.53 1.84 2.91
N CYS A 97 5.28 1.53 1.63
CA CYS A 97 3.97 1.62 1.00
C CYS A 97 3.25 0.28 0.90
N TRP A 98 3.83 -0.79 1.45
CA TRP A 98 3.22 -2.12 1.53
C TRP A 98 2.74 -2.44 2.95
N VAL A 99 3.67 -2.72 3.88
CA VAL A 99 3.37 -3.15 5.25
C VAL A 99 2.60 -2.09 6.03
N LYS A 100 2.96 -0.80 5.91
CA LYS A 100 2.31 0.25 6.70
C LYS A 100 0.84 0.47 6.31
N PRO A 101 0.47 0.61 5.02
CA PRO A 101 -0.94 0.61 4.62
C PRO A 101 -1.72 -0.64 5.05
N LEU A 102 -1.10 -1.84 4.99
CA LEU A 102 -1.76 -3.06 5.48
C LEU A 102 -2.09 -2.98 6.98
N LYS A 103 -1.15 -2.50 7.81
CA LYS A 103 -1.42 -2.25 9.24
C LYS A 103 -2.59 -1.28 9.44
N ASP A 104 -2.64 -0.21 8.66
CA ASP A 104 -3.73 0.76 8.75
C ASP A 104 -5.08 0.14 8.33
N PHE A 105 -5.11 -0.68 7.27
CA PHE A 105 -6.31 -1.41 6.87
C PHE A 105 -6.79 -2.36 7.98
N MET A 106 -5.88 -3.12 8.60
CA MET A 106 -6.23 -4.01 9.71
C MET A 106 -6.82 -3.24 10.89
N SER A 107 -6.22 -2.09 11.22
CA SER A 107 -6.74 -1.20 12.25
C SER A 107 -8.15 -0.68 11.93
N VAL A 108 -8.36 -0.20 10.70
CA VAL A 108 -9.65 0.36 10.24
C VAL A 108 -10.75 -0.71 10.17
N LEU A 109 -10.40 -1.93 9.76
CA LEU A 109 -11.32 -3.08 9.70
C LEU A 109 -11.56 -3.72 11.07
N GLY A 110 -10.77 -3.37 12.09
CA GLY A 110 -10.81 -3.99 13.40
C GLY A 110 -10.36 -5.45 13.39
N TRP A 111 -9.50 -5.82 12.44
CA TRP A 111 -8.91 -7.16 12.36
C TRP A 111 -7.62 -7.18 13.18
N THR A 112 -7.54 -8.08 14.15
CA THR A 112 -6.42 -8.14 15.09
C THR A 112 -5.23 -8.84 14.45
N ILE A 113 -4.11 -8.11 14.32
CA ILE A 113 -2.82 -8.69 13.98
C ILE A 113 -2.20 -9.27 15.26
N ARG A 114 -1.68 -10.50 15.20
CA ARG A 114 -0.86 -11.03 16.30
C ARG A 114 0.43 -10.21 16.38
N VAL A 115 0.65 -9.52 17.49
CA VAL A 115 1.93 -8.86 17.76
C VAL A 115 2.76 -9.80 18.64
N ALA A 116 4.04 -10.01 18.30
CA ALA A 116 4.95 -10.77 19.15
C ALA A 116 4.95 -10.15 20.57
N PRO A 117 4.88 -10.96 21.65
CA PRO A 117 4.92 -10.45 23.00
C PRO A 117 6.19 -9.63 23.24
N THR A 118 6.06 -8.34 23.55
CA THR A 118 7.20 -7.52 23.99
C THR A 118 7.64 -7.86 25.43
N VAL A 119 6.90 -8.75 26.10
CA VAL A 119 7.18 -9.25 27.45
C VAL A 119 6.82 -10.74 27.52
N PRO A 120 7.68 -11.62 28.07
CA PRO A 120 7.34 -13.02 28.28
C PRO A 120 6.13 -13.12 29.22
N GLY A 121 5.07 -13.84 28.82
CA GLY A 121 3.90 -14.12 29.68
C GLY A 121 2.68 -13.22 29.47
N LYS A 122 2.71 -12.23 28.57
CA LYS A 122 1.49 -11.53 28.10
C LYS A 122 1.26 -11.86 26.63
N SER A 123 0.19 -12.60 26.33
CA SER A 123 -0.24 -12.82 24.95
C SER A 123 -0.40 -11.46 24.26
N GLY A 124 0.38 -11.20 23.22
CA GLY A 124 0.41 -9.94 22.45
C GLY A 124 -0.82 -9.72 21.58
N TRP A 125 -2.01 -9.81 22.20
CA TRP A 125 -3.24 -9.32 21.60
C TRP A 125 -3.30 -7.82 21.84
N THR A 126 -2.81 -7.02 20.90
CA THR A 126 -3.19 -5.61 20.84
C THR A 126 -4.58 -5.53 20.23
N SER A 127 -5.59 -5.85 21.04
CA SER A 127 -6.97 -5.54 20.74
C SER A 127 -7.12 -4.02 20.81
N ALA A 128 -6.91 -3.33 19.68
CA ALA A 128 -7.72 -2.13 19.50
C ALA A 128 -9.17 -2.61 19.55
N PRO A 129 -10.04 -2.05 20.41
CA PRO A 129 -11.46 -2.36 20.37
C PRO A 129 -11.93 -2.21 18.92
N ARG A 130 -12.93 -2.99 18.47
CA ARG A 130 -13.59 -2.79 17.17
C ARG A 130 -14.14 -1.36 17.12
N THR A 131 -13.29 -0.41 16.74
CA THR A 131 -13.52 1.03 16.83
C THR A 131 -13.97 1.56 15.48
N THR A 132 -14.97 0.89 14.90
CA THR A 132 -16.08 1.63 14.28
C THR A 132 -16.93 2.22 15.41
N PHE A 133 -16.33 3.13 16.19
CA PHE A 133 -17.06 4.05 17.03
C PHE A 133 -17.93 4.91 16.10
N GLY A 134 -19.19 4.52 15.94
CA GLY A 134 -20.19 5.38 15.32
C GLY A 134 -21.35 4.73 14.55
N ALA A 135 -21.32 3.43 14.20
CA ALA A 135 -22.46 2.88 13.47
C ALA A 135 -22.64 1.37 13.66
N LYS A 136 -23.92 0.95 13.76
CA LYS A 136 -24.42 -0.44 13.86
C LYS A 136 -23.38 -1.48 13.44
N LYS A 137 -22.87 -2.21 14.44
CA LYS A 137 -21.98 -3.40 14.42
C LYS A 137 -20.69 -3.32 13.55
N TYR A 138 -20.69 -2.67 12.40
CA TYR A 138 -19.56 -2.45 11.47
C TYR A 138 -19.60 -1.12 10.71
N GLY A 139 -20.65 -0.31 10.84
CA GLY A 139 -20.80 0.92 10.06
C GLY A 139 -20.96 0.72 8.56
N GLN A 140 -21.41 1.77 7.87
CA GLN A 140 -21.71 1.70 6.42
C GLN A 140 -20.44 1.61 5.57
N SER A 141 -19.29 1.98 6.12
CA SER A 141 -18.00 2.00 5.43
C SER A 141 -17.30 0.64 5.39
N PHE A 142 -17.70 -0.34 6.22
CA PHE A 142 -16.98 -1.62 6.34
C PHE A 142 -16.91 -2.45 5.04
N PRO A 143 -18.00 -2.62 4.28
CA PRO A 143 -17.91 -3.27 2.96
C PRO A 143 -16.93 -2.53 2.03
N ARG A 144 -16.94 -1.19 2.09
CA ARG A 144 -16.07 -0.36 1.25
C ARG A 144 -14.61 -0.49 1.63
N GLN A 145 -14.30 -0.52 2.93
CA GLN A 145 -12.95 -0.75 3.44
C GLN A 145 -12.37 -2.07 2.90
N MET A 146 -13.17 -3.15 2.91
CA MET A 146 -12.78 -4.43 2.32
C MET A 146 -12.58 -4.35 0.81
N SER A 147 -13.43 -3.63 0.08
CA SER A 147 -13.26 -3.45 -1.37
C SER A 147 -11.98 -2.69 -1.74
N VAL A 148 -11.63 -1.64 -0.99
CA VAL A 148 -10.39 -0.89 -1.21
C VAL A 148 -9.17 -1.74 -0.84
N LEU A 149 -9.25 -2.53 0.25
CA LEU A 149 -8.21 -3.51 0.58
C LEU A 149 -8.04 -4.56 -0.53
N ALA A 150 -9.15 -5.09 -1.09
CA ALA A 150 -9.10 -6.04 -2.20
C ALA A 150 -8.36 -5.45 -3.40
N LYS A 151 -8.68 -4.22 -3.78
CA LYS A 151 -7.97 -3.49 -4.85
C LYS A 151 -6.49 -3.28 -4.54
N PHE A 152 -6.14 -2.93 -3.29
CA PHE A 152 -4.76 -2.79 -2.86
C PHE A 152 -3.97 -4.10 -2.99
N LEU A 153 -4.56 -5.22 -2.55
CA LEU A 153 -3.96 -6.55 -2.67
C LEU A 153 -3.86 -7.03 -4.11
N GLU A 154 -4.83 -6.69 -4.97
CA GLU A 154 -4.79 -7.01 -6.39
C GLU A 154 -3.56 -6.38 -7.06
N TYR A 155 -3.27 -5.10 -6.78
CA TYR A 155 -2.02 -4.48 -7.24
C TYR A 155 -0.77 -5.13 -6.63
N GLY A 156 -0.81 -5.48 -5.34
CA GLY A 156 0.31 -6.11 -4.66
C GLY A 156 0.66 -7.52 -5.18
N PHE A 157 -0.36 -8.29 -5.54
CA PHE A 157 -0.22 -9.68 -6.02
C PHE A 157 -0.25 -9.80 -7.54
N LYS A 158 -0.31 -8.68 -8.26
CA LYS A 158 -0.25 -8.66 -9.72
C LYS A 158 1.05 -9.33 -10.19
N PRO A 159 0.97 -10.35 -11.08
CA PRO A 159 2.16 -10.92 -11.67
C PRO A 159 2.92 -9.85 -12.46
N GLU A 160 4.24 -9.83 -12.32
CA GLU A 160 5.07 -9.07 -13.26
C GLU A 160 4.83 -9.64 -14.66
N MET A 161 4.72 -8.78 -15.67
CA MET A 161 4.50 -9.28 -17.03
C MET A 161 5.75 -10.04 -17.45
N ASP A 162 5.61 -11.35 -17.66
CA ASP A 162 6.63 -12.20 -18.25
C ASP A 162 6.91 -11.72 -19.67
N ARG A 163 7.88 -10.82 -19.80
CA ARG A 163 8.46 -10.50 -21.10
C ARG A 163 9.50 -11.58 -21.39
N PRO A 164 9.41 -12.29 -22.53
CA PRO A 164 10.43 -13.25 -22.92
C PRO A 164 11.78 -12.57 -22.91
N TRP A 165 12.74 -13.15 -22.19
CA TRP A 165 14.09 -12.62 -22.12
C TRP A 165 14.70 -12.57 -23.52
N SER A 166 15.27 -11.42 -23.87
CA SER A 166 16.05 -11.21 -25.09
C SER A 166 17.47 -10.80 -24.70
N SER A 167 18.46 -11.09 -25.56
CA SER A 167 19.85 -10.66 -25.31
C SER A 167 19.99 -9.15 -25.15
N ASN A 168 19.07 -8.37 -25.73
CA ASN A 168 19.02 -6.92 -25.55
C ASN A 168 18.57 -6.51 -24.15
N ASP A 169 17.83 -7.34 -23.40
CA ASP A 169 17.37 -6.99 -22.06
C ASP A 169 18.52 -6.88 -21.06
N LEU A 170 19.61 -7.65 -21.25
CA LEU A 170 20.82 -7.48 -20.44
C LEU A 170 21.42 -6.08 -20.64
N PHE A 171 21.64 -5.69 -21.89
CA PHE A 171 22.20 -4.38 -22.22
C PHE A 171 21.25 -3.23 -21.85
N ASP A 172 19.95 -3.39 -22.06
CA ASP A 172 18.92 -2.44 -21.65
C ASP A 172 18.89 -2.28 -20.13
N SER A 173 19.02 -3.36 -19.35
CA SER A 173 18.98 -3.27 -17.89
C SER A 173 20.17 -2.51 -17.30
N ILE A 174 21.35 -2.61 -17.93
CA ILE A 174 22.60 -1.98 -17.45
C ILE A 174 22.73 -0.56 -18.01
N SER A 175 22.37 -0.34 -19.27
CA SER A 175 22.75 0.87 -20.02
C SER A 175 21.62 1.89 -20.14
N ARG A 176 20.37 1.50 -19.86
CA ARG A 176 19.21 2.39 -20.03
C ARG A 176 18.96 3.19 -18.77
N VAL A 177 18.83 4.50 -18.94
CA VAL A 177 18.41 5.40 -17.86
C VAL A 177 17.03 4.95 -17.35
N PRO A 178 16.90 4.62 -16.05
CA PRO A 178 15.61 4.23 -15.50
C PRO A 178 14.58 5.35 -15.67
N ARG A 179 13.35 4.97 -16.04
CA ARG A 179 12.24 5.92 -16.18
C ARG A 179 11.45 6.11 -14.89
N THR A 180 11.77 5.35 -13.86
CA THR A 180 11.16 5.49 -12.54
C THR A 180 11.83 6.66 -11.79
N PRO A 181 11.09 7.39 -10.95
CA PRO A 181 11.62 8.58 -10.28
C PRO A 181 12.69 8.31 -9.22
N ASP A 182 12.68 7.12 -8.61
CA ASP A 182 13.66 6.68 -7.60
C ASP A 182 14.11 5.23 -7.86
N PRO A 183 14.88 4.99 -8.94
CA PRO A 183 15.20 3.63 -9.38
C PRO A 183 16.07 2.87 -8.38
N PHE A 184 16.96 3.59 -7.69
CA PHE A 184 17.89 3.06 -6.71
C PHE A 184 17.48 3.31 -5.26
N GLY A 185 16.27 3.82 -5.02
CA GLY A 185 15.77 4.12 -3.68
C GLY A 185 15.75 2.93 -2.73
N TYR A 186 15.72 1.70 -3.27
CA TYR A 186 15.82 0.47 -2.48
C TYR A 186 17.17 0.36 -1.74
N LEU A 187 18.26 0.89 -2.31
CA LEU A 187 19.59 0.84 -1.69
C LEU A 187 19.69 1.68 -0.41
N GLY A 188 18.77 2.61 -0.17
CA GLY A 188 18.72 3.38 1.08
C GLY A 188 19.92 4.33 1.32
N LEU A 189 20.86 4.47 0.38
CA LEU A 189 22.15 5.15 0.57
C LEU A 189 22.06 6.58 1.13
N PHE A 190 20.98 7.30 0.82
CA PHE A 190 20.77 8.70 1.21
C PHE A 190 19.49 8.93 2.03
N LYS A 191 18.85 7.84 2.50
CA LYS A 191 17.66 7.92 3.35
C LYS A 191 18.04 7.50 4.77
N PRO A 192 17.38 8.01 5.81
CA PRO A 192 17.54 7.48 7.17
C PRO A 192 17.31 5.95 7.19
N PRO A 193 17.93 5.24 8.14
CA PRO A 193 17.67 3.81 8.31
C PRO A 193 16.18 3.54 8.38
N ARG A 194 15.73 2.54 7.62
CA ARG A 194 14.32 2.14 7.59
C ARG A 194 14.01 1.23 8.77
N ASP A 195 12.80 1.37 9.27
CA ASP A 195 12.17 0.35 10.10
C ASP A 195 11.79 -0.85 9.22
N GLU A 196 11.61 -2.04 9.82
CA GLU A 196 11.16 -3.24 9.09
C GLU A 196 9.87 -2.99 8.29
N ASP A 197 8.99 -2.12 8.79
CA ASP A 197 7.75 -1.76 8.09
C ASP A 197 7.97 -0.79 6.93
N GLY A 198 9.10 -0.08 6.92
CA GLY A 198 9.52 0.91 5.93
C GLY A 198 10.23 0.32 4.72
N GLU A 199 10.45 -0.99 4.71
CA GLU A 199 11.16 -1.69 3.65
C GLU A 199 10.47 -1.60 2.28
N VAL A 200 11.28 -1.85 1.24
CA VAL A 200 10.83 -1.82 -0.16
C VAL A 200 10.61 -3.25 -0.63
N TYR A 201 9.37 -3.59 -0.94
CA TYR A 201 8.99 -4.90 -1.49
C TYR A 201 8.69 -4.76 -2.99
N ARG A 202 9.71 -4.96 -3.84
CA ARG A 202 9.58 -4.79 -5.30
C ARG A 202 8.93 -5.97 -5.99
N ASN A 203 9.31 -7.17 -5.58
CA ASN A 203 8.82 -8.39 -6.20
C ASN A 203 7.48 -8.78 -5.60
N ARG A 204 6.68 -9.46 -6.42
CA ARG A 204 5.42 -10.06 -5.97
C ARG A 204 5.64 -11.06 -4.84
N GLU A 205 6.65 -11.91 -4.95
CA GLU A 205 6.95 -12.98 -3.98
C GLU A 205 7.21 -12.41 -2.58
N ASP A 206 8.07 -11.40 -2.48
CA ASP A 206 8.39 -10.77 -1.20
C ASP A 206 7.15 -10.11 -0.56
N ARG A 207 6.26 -9.54 -1.39
CA ARG A 207 4.97 -8.98 -0.93
C ARG A 207 4.01 -10.05 -0.44
N GLN A 208 3.97 -11.21 -1.09
CA GLN A 208 3.14 -12.36 -0.68
C GLN A 208 3.66 -12.98 0.61
N ASP A 209 4.97 -13.18 0.75
CA ASP A 209 5.56 -13.78 1.94
C ASP A 209 5.31 -12.92 3.18
N ILE A 210 5.65 -11.63 3.12
CA ILE A 210 5.42 -10.73 4.27
C ILE A 210 3.92 -10.59 4.59
N PHE A 211 3.06 -10.65 3.56
CA PHE A 211 1.61 -10.65 3.76
C PHE A 211 1.17 -11.90 4.52
N GLN A 212 1.60 -13.08 4.08
CA GLN A 212 1.22 -14.34 4.72
C GLN A 212 1.79 -14.45 6.14
N LYS A 213 3.06 -14.04 6.34
CA LYS A 213 3.76 -14.09 7.63
C LYS A 213 3.13 -13.17 8.68
N ARG A 214 2.68 -11.97 8.30
CA ARG A 214 2.21 -10.95 9.28
C ARG A 214 0.71 -10.70 9.29
N PHE A 215 0.00 -10.93 8.18
CA PHE A 215 -1.39 -10.48 8.01
C PHE A 215 -2.35 -11.60 7.59
N GLY A 216 -1.85 -12.67 6.97
CA GLY A 216 -2.66 -13.75 6.38
C GLY A 216 -3.74 -14.30 7.31
N GLU A 217 -3.36 -14.76 8.51
CA GLU A 217 -4.29 -15.33 9.49
C GLU A 217 -5.41 -14.34 9.89
N ALA A 218 -5.04 -13.09 10.16
CA ALA A 218 -5.98 -12.06 10.59
C ALA A 218 -6.98 -11.71 9.46
N VAL A 219 -6.50 -11.64 8.23
CA VAL A 219 -7.31 -11.36 7.04
C VAL A 219 -8.25 -12.52 6.73
N GLU A 220 -7.77 -13.76 6.76
CA GLU A 220 -8.58 -14.96 6.52
C GLU A 220 -9.73 -15.05 7.53
N LEU A 221 -9.44 -14.91 8.83
CA LEU A 221 -10.45 -14.90 9.88
C LEU A 221 -11.45 -13.74 9.70
N GLY A 222 -10.96 -12.54 9.40
CA GLY A 222 -11.78 -11.36 9.15
C GLY A 222 -12.75 -11.54 7.98
N VAL A 223 -12.27 -12.12 6.88
CA VAL A 223 -13.05 -12.45 5.68
C VAL A 223 -14.11 -13.51 5.99
N GLU A 224 -13.77 -14.57 6.72
CA GLU A 224 -14.75 -15.60 7.11
C GLU A 224 -15.88 -15.04 7.98
N MET A 225 -15.53 -14.20 8.97
CA MET A 225 -16.53 -13.54 9.81
C MET A 225 -17.45 -12.64 8.96
N ALA A 226 -16.88 -11.82 8.08
CA ALA A 226 -17.64 -10.93 7.21
C ALA A 226 -18.54 -11.69 6.22
N LYS A 227 -18.11 -12.86 5.73
CA LYS A 227 -18.95 -13.75 4.91
C LYS A 227 -20.17 -14.27 5.68
N LYS A 228 -19.98 -14.70 6.93
CA LYS A 228 -21.06 -15.21 7.79
C LYS A 228 -22.11 -14.14 8.11
N GLU A 229 -21.72 -12.86 8.11
CA GLU A 229 -22.64 -11.74 8.33
C GLU A 229 -23.56 -11.45 7.13
N GLY A 230 -23.16 -11.84 5.93
CA GLY A 230 -23.96 -11.67 4.71
C GLY A 230 -24.14 -10.20 4.29
N GLY A 231 -25.11 -9.95 3.41
CA GLY A 231 -25.42 -8.61 2.91
C GLY A 231 -24.28 -7.97 2.09
N ALA A 232 -24.09 -6.66 2.24
CA ALA A 232 -23.04 -5.93 1.53
C ALA A 232 -21.63 -6.32 2.02
N ALA A 233 -21.47 -6.58 3.33
CA ALA A 233 -20.20 -7.00 3.91
C ALA A 233 -19.79 -8.37 3.37
N GLY A 234 -20.71 -9.35 3.35
CA GLY A 234 -20.43 -10.67 2.80
C GLY A 234 -20.05 -10.65 1.31
N ARG A 235 -20.69 -9.79 0.50
CA ARG A 235 -20.30 -9.62 -0.91
C ARG A 235 -18.88 -9.07 -1.06
N ALA A 236 -18.54 -8.02 -0.32
CA ALA A 236 -17.19 -7.45 -0.35
C ALA A 236 -16.14 -8.43 0.16
N ALA A 237 -16.46 -9.23 1.19
CA ALA A 237 -15.60 -10.28 1.70
C ALA A 237 -15.37 -11.41 0.68
N SER A 238 -16.38 -11.78 -0.11
CA SER A 238 -16.21 -12.75 -1.20
C SER A 238 -15.30 -12.24 -2.32
N VAL A 239 -15.37 -10.93 -2.65
CA VAL A 239 -14.45 -10.32 -3.61
C VAL A 239 -13.02 -10.34 -3.08
N LEU A 240 -12.83 -9.97 -1.81
CA LEU A 240 -11.52 -10.00 -1.17
C LEU A 240 -10.94 -11.43 -1.12
N ASP A 241 -11.76 -12.43 -0.77
CA ASP A 241 -11.37 -13.85 -0.79
C ASP A 241 -10.95 -14.31 -2.20
N GLN A 242 -11.65 -13.87 -3.23
CA GLN A 242 -11.29 -14.18 -4.62
C GLN A 242 -9.93 -13.57 -4.98
N VAL A 243 -9.67 -12.32 -4.58
CA VAL A 243 -8.36 -11.68 -4.78
C VAL A 243 -7.26 -12.42 -4.03
N LEU A 244 -7.51 -12.86 -2.79
CA LEU A 244 -6.54 -13.65 -2.02
C LEU A 244 -6.22 -14.98 -2.72
N ARG A 245 -7.23 -15.73 -3.16
CA ARG A 245 -7.03 -17.01 -3.84
C ARG A 245 -6.30 -16.87 -5.17
N ASN A 246 -6.67 -15.87 -5.97
CA ASN A 246 -6.01 -15.59 -7.25
C ASN A 246 -4.59 -15.08 -7.05
N GLY A 247 -4.41 -14.20 -6.05
CA GLY A 247 -3.17 -13.53 -5.74
C GLY A 247 -2.15 -14.43 -5.07
N LEU A 248 -2.56 -15.37 -4.22
CA LEU A 248 -1.71 -16.33 -3.49
C LEU A 248 -1.58 -17.70 -4.19
N GLY A 249 -2.10 -17.85 -5.41
CA GLY A 249 -1.92 -19.07 -6.20
C GLY A 249 -0.44 -19.42 -6.44
N PRO A 250 -0.16 -20.65 -6.89
CA PRO A 250 0.64 -21.62 -6.12
C PRO A 250 1.81 -20.94 -5.40
N TYR A 251 1.51 -20.37 -4.23
CA TYR A 251 2.53 -20.01 -3.26
C TYR A 251 3.13 -21.32 -2.76
N GLU A 252 4.12 -21.85 -3.49
CA GLU A 252 5.17 -22.61 -2.82
C GLU A 252 5.76 -21.62 -1.84
N ARG A 253 5.55 -21.84 -0.54
CA ARG A 253 6.25 -21.13 0.52
C ARG A 253 7.73 -21.26 0.17
N GLY A 254 8.26 -20.24 -0.51
CA GLY A 254 9.60 -20.30 -1.04
C GLY A 254 10.48 -20.63 0.15
N SER A 255 11.20 -21.74 0.07
CA SER A 255 12.24 -22.10 1.02
C SER A 255 13.40 -21.10 0.85
N ARG A 256 13.11 -19.81 0.98
CA ARG A 256 14.11 -18.80 1.26
C ARG A 256 14.45 -19.07 2.71
N LEU A 257 15.45 -19.95 2.84
CA LEU A 257 16.33 -20.19 3.98
C LEU A 257 15.64 -19.78 5.28
N ASP A 258 15.07 -20.79 5.96
CA ASP A 258 14.62 -20.62 7.33
C ASP A 258 15.66 -19.77 8.07
N ASP A 259 15.20 -18.80 8.86
CA ASP A 259 16.02 -17.90 9.70
C ASP A 259 16.94 -18.69 10.70
N ASP A 260 16.98 -20.03 10.60
CA ASP A 260 17.88 -20.95 11.29
C ASP A 260 19.28 -21.07 10.63
N ASP A 261 19.50 -20.46 9.46
CA ASP A 261 20.80 -20.46 8.75
C ASP A 261 21.82 -19.40 9.25
N GLU A 262 21.62 -18.85 10.45
CA GLU A 262 22.65 -18.07 11.17
C GLU A 262 23.92 -18.90 11.50
N HIS A 263 23.93 -20.20 11.21
CA HIS A 263 25.06 -21.09 11.46
C HIS A 263 25.93 -21.44 10.23
N LEU A 264 25.56 -20.99 9.02
CA LEU A 264 26.31 -21.33 7.80
C LEU A 264 27.66 -20.59 7.67
N TRP A 265 27.91 -19.54 8.45
CA TRP A 265 29.12 -18.72 8.38
C TRP A 265 30.15 -18.93 9.49
N ASN A 266 29.95 -19.91 10.39
CA ASN A 266 30.94 -20.24 11.44
C ASN A 266 32.04 -21.22 10.99
N GLY A 267 32.15 -21.51 9.68
CA GLY A 267 33.00 -22.59 9.17
C GLY A 267 34.27 -22.20 8.39
N TYR A 268 34.61 -20.91 8.26
CA TYR A 268 35.82 -20.48 7.54
C TYR A 268 36.47 -19.25 8.19
N ILE A 269 37.01 -19.44 9.38
CA ILE A 269 38.16 -18.66 9.87
C ILE A 269 39.18 -19.69 10.36
N ILE A 270 40.26 -19.84 9.58
CA ILE A 270 41.52 -20.46 10.01
C ILE A 270 42.34 -19.36 10.67
#